data_AF-A0A969L4P9-F1
#
_entry.id   AF-A0A969L4P9-F1
#
_cell.length_a   1.000
_cell.length_b   1.000
_cell.length_c   1.000
_cell.angle_alpha   90.00
_cell.angle_beta   90.00
_cell.angle_gamma   90.00
#
_symmetry.space_group_name_H-M   'P 1'
#
loop_
_entity.id
_entity.type
_entity.pdbx_description
1 polymer ?
#
loop_
_entity_poly.entity_id
_entity_poly.type
_entity_poly.pdbx_seq_one_letter_code
_entity_poly.pdbx_strand_id
1 'polypeptide(L)' 'MTYHGICCYRNMTTNEGWPFQKTLAYVVGISNRKIVDCIKTLSEYNLIKVATRPRKGGGVANRYIVVGPAKWRALE' A
#
# COMPACT_ATOMS: atom_id res chain seq x y z
N MET A 1 4.99 2.54 9.71
CA MET A 1 3.71 3.29 9.75
C MET A 1 2.92 3.22 8.44
N THR A 2 3.52 3.45 7.26
CA THR A 2 2.82 3.35 5.97
C THR A 2 2.16 1.99 5.71
N TYR A 3 2.85 0.89 6.04
CA TYR A 3 2.28 -0.46 5.96
C TYR A 3 1.02 -0.62 6.82
N HIS A 4 1.08 -0.20 8.09
CA HIS A 4 -0.07 -0.21 8.99
C HIS A 4 -1.23 0.64 8.42
N GLY A 5 -0.94 1.82 7.86
CA GLY A 5 -1.93 2.63 7.15
C GLY A 5 -2.64 1.85 6.04
N ILE A 6 -1.88 1.15 5.18
CA ILE A 6 -2.46 0.31 4.11
C ILE A 6 -3.30 -0.83 4.72
N CYS A 7 -2.84 -1.47 5.80
CA CYS A 7 -3.58 -2.53 6.49
C CYS A 7 -4.91 -2.03 7.08
N CYS A 8 -4.97 -0.82 7.62
CA CYS A 8 -6.20 -0.25 8.18
C CYS A 8 -7.29 0.00 7.12
N TYR A 9 -6.89 0.26 5.87
CA TYR A 9 -7.81 0.42 4.74
C TYR A 9 -8.04 -0.87 3.94
N ARG A 10 -7.49 -2.00 4.38
CA ARG A 10 -7.66 -3.27 3.66
C ARG A 10 -9.03 -3.87 3.94
N ASN A 11 -9.65 -4.43 2.91
CA ASN A 11 -10.73 -5.38 3.07
C ASN A 11 -10.13 -6.69 3.63
N MET A 12 -10.65 -7.16 4.77
CA MET A 12 -10.11 -8.35 5.46
C MET A 12 -10.33 -9.65 4.68
N THR A 13 -11.33 -9.70 3.78
CA THR A 13 -11.63 -10.88 2.96
C THR A 13 -10.70 -10.97 1.75
N THR A 14 -10.47 -9.86 1.05
CA THR A 14 -9.64 -9.85 -0.18
C THR A 14 -8.18 -9.44 0.06
N ASN A 15 -7.86 -8.93 1.25
CA ASN A 15 -6.58 -8.30 1.59
C ASN A 15 -6.22 -7.07 0.74
N GLU A 16 -7.22 -6.41 0.15
CA GLU A 16 -7.01 -5.28 -0.74
C GLU A 16 -7.36 -3.96 -0.07
N GLY A 17 -6.49 -2.96 -0.19
CA GLY A 17 -6.75 -1.59 0.24
C GLY A 17 -6.62 -0.62 -0.93
N TRP A 18 -7.54 0.34 -1.06
CA TRP A 18 -7.54 1.33 -2.16
C TRP A 18 -7.39 2.79 -1.69
N PRO A 19 -6.60 3.11 -0.63
CA PRO A 19 -6.42 4.51 -0.22
C PRO A 19 -5.61 5.31 -1.24
N PHE A 20 -5.90 6.60 -1.37
CA PHE A 20 -5.01 7.49 -2.13
C PHE A 20 -3.68 7.68 -1.40
N GLN A 21 -2.60 7.90 -2.16
CA GLN A 21 -1.29 8.23 -1.56
C GLN A 21 -1.38 9.49 -0.68
N LYS A 22 -2.18 10.48 -1.07
CA LYS A 22 -2.47 11.67 -0.26
C LYS A 22 -3.16 11.33 1.06
N THR A 23 -4.08 10.36 1.06
CA THR A 23 -4.74 9.88 2.28
C THR A 23 -3.73 9.22 3.21
N LEU A 24 -2.88 8.34 2.66
CA LEU A 24 -1.81 7.71 3.43
C LEU A 24 -0.81 8.75 3.98
N ALA A 25 -0.45 9.75 3.19
CA ALA A 25 0.43 10.84 3.58
C ALA A 25 -0.13 11.63 4.78
N TYR A 26 -1.42 11.96 4.71
CA TYR A 26 -2.12 12.65 5.78
C TYR A 26 -2.18 11.82 7.07
N VAL A 27 -2.59 10.55 6.97
CA VAL A 27 -2.73 9.66 8.13
C VAL A 27 -1.39 9.36 8.81
N VAL A 28 -0.32 9.19 8.02
CA VAL A 28 1.02 8.90 8.53
C VAL A 28 1.76 10.18 8.96
N GLY A 29 1.26 11.36 8.59
CA GLY A 29 1.89 12.65 8.90
C GLY A 29 3.19 12.90 8.13
N ILE A 30 3.31 12.40 6.90
CA ILE A 30 4.52 12.56 6.07
C ILE A 30 4.19 13.08 4.67
N SER A 31 5.18 13.60 3.95
CA SER A 31 4.96 14.10 2.59
C SER A 31 4.58 12.99 1.61
N ASN A 32 3.80 13.35 0.58
CA ASN A 32 3.38 12.40 -0.45
C ASN A 32 4.57 11.76 -1.17
N ARG A 33 5.69 12.49 -1.33
CA ARG A 33 6.94 11.95 -1.89
C ARG A 33 7.49 10.81 -1.04
N LYS A 34 7.56 10.98 0.28
CA LYS A 34 8.01 9.92 1.20
C LYS A 34 7.07 8.71 1.18
N ILE A 35 5.76 8.91 1.03
CA ILE A 35 4.81 7.79 0.87
C ILE A 35 5.11 6.97 -0.38
N VAL A 36 5.41 7.62 -1.51
CA VAL A 36 5.78 6.92 -2.74
C VAL A 36 7.03 6.05 -2.52
N ASP A 37 8.05 6.60 -1.87
CA ASP A 37 9.28 5.86 -1.57
C ASP A 37 8.99 4.68 -0.62
N CYS A 38 8.20 4.89 0.45
CA CYS A 38 7.79 3.81 1.35
C CYS A 38 7.01 2.71 0.61
N ILE A 39 6.10 3.06 -0.30
CA ILE A 39 5.32 2.08 -1.08
C ILE A 39 6.24 1.25 -1.97
N LYS A 40 7.24 1.87 -2.62
CA LYS A 40 8.25 1.13 -3.41
C LYS A 40 9.00 0.13 -2.55
N THR A 41 9.53 0.58 -1.41
CA THR A 41 10.25 -0.28 -0.46
C THR A 41 9.38 -1.44 0.05
N LEU A 42 8.12 -1.19 0.41
CA LEU A 42 7.19 -2.26 0.83
C LEU A 42 6.89 -3.27 -0.29
N SER A 43 6.87 -2.80 -1.54
CA SER A 43 6.70 -3.67 -2.71
C SER A 43 7.94 -4.51 -2.99
N GLU A 44 9.14 -3.93 -2.87
CA GLU A 44 10.42 -4.62 -3.01
C GLU A 44 10.57 -5.75 -1.97
N TYR A 45 10.16 -5.49 -0.73
CA TYR A 45 10.11 -6.49 0.33
C TYR A 45 8.94 -7.48 0.21
N ASN A 46 8.18 -7.46 -0.89
CA ASN A 46 7.02 -8.34 -1.11
C ASN A 46 5.96 -8.27 0.01
N LEU A 47 5.88 -7.16 0.75
CA LEU A 47 4.88 -6.95 1.80
C LEU A 47 3.54 -6.48 1.20
N ILE A 48 3.60 -5.80 0.06
CA ILE A 48 2.42 -5.39 -0.71
C ILE A 48 2.65 -5.64 -2.20
N LYS A 49 1.58 -5.84 -2.95
CA LYS A 49 1.59 -5.68 -4.42
C LYS A 49 0.80 -4.44 -4.80
N VAL A 50 1.31 -3.67 -5.76
CA VAL A 50 0.66 -2.46 -6.24
C VAL A 50 0.14 -2.70 -7.65
N ALA A 51 -1.16 -2.55 -7.86
CA ALA A 51 -1.77 -2.56 -9.17
C ALA A 51 -2.36 -1.17 -9.45
N THR A 52 -1.89 -0.51 -10.49
CA THR A 52 -2.51 0.72 -10.99
C THR A 52 -3.81 0.37 -11.69
N ARG A 53 -4.95 0.85 -11.17
CA ARG A 53 -6.20 0.87 -11.93
C ARG A 53 -6.47 2.30 -12.39
N PRO A 54 -6.55 2.56 -13.70
CA PRO A 54 -7.11 3.82 -14.17
C PRO A 54 -8.60 3.86 -13.78
N ARG A 55 -9.02 4.90 -13.05
CA ARG A 55 -10.43 5.14 -12.79
C ARG A 55 -11.04 5.85 -14.01
N LYS A 56 -12.23 5.44 -14.46
CA LYS A 56 -13.09 6.30 -15.29
C LYS A 56 -13.40 7.56 -14.47
N GLY A 57 -12.76 8.69 -14.77
CA GLY A 57 -12.93 9.95 -14.04
C GLY A 57 -11.65 10.66 -13.55
N GLY A 58 -10.45 10.26 -13.99
CA GLY A 58 -9.24 11.10 -13.90
C GLY A 58 -8.38 10.98 -12.63
N GLY A 59 -8.71 10.06 -11.72
CA GLY A 59 -7.86 9.76 -10.55
C GLY A 59 -7.20 8.38 -10.66
N VAL A 60 -5.87 8.31 -10.51
CA VAL A 60 -5.16 7.04 -10.34
C VAL A 60 -5.22 6.65 -8.86
N ALA A 61 -6.10 5.71 -8.53
CA ALA A 61 -6.06 5.02 -7.25
C ALA A 61 -5.24 3.74 -7.43
N ASN A 62 -4.17 3.61 -6.65
CA ASN A 62 -3.42 2.37 -6.61
C ASN A 62 -4.21 1.37 -5.77
N ARG A 63 -4.43 0.17 -6.31
CA ARG A 63 -4.89 -0.99 -5.55
C ARG A 63 -3.68 -1.61 -4.88
N TYR A 64 -3.68 -1.62 -3.55
CA TYR A 64 -2.66 -2.30 -2.75
C TYR A 64 -3.21 -3.64 -2.31
N ILE A 65 -2.46 -4.71 -2.55
CA ILE A 65 -2.77 -6.06 -2.07
C ILE A 65 -1.78 -6.33 -0.94
N VAL A 66 -2.25 -6.42 0.29
CA VAL A 66 -1.43 -6.81 1.42
C VAL A 66 -1.10 -8.27 1.27
N VAL A 67 0.18 -8.57 1.05
CA VAL A 67 0.64 -9.96 1.03
C VAL A 67 0.75 -10.36 2.50
N GLY A 68 -0.01 -11.38 2.90
CA GLY A 68 0.10 -11.95 4.24
C GLY A 68 1.52 -12.45 4.54
N PRO A 69 1.85 -12.86 5.77
CA PRO A 69 3.20 -13.24 6.20
C PRO A 69 3.82 -14.48 5.51
N ALA A 70 3.30 -14.91 4.36
CA ALA A 70 3.66 -16.15 3.68
C ALA A 70 5.13 -16.23 3.20
N LYS A 71 5.95 -15.17 3.30
CA LYS A 71 7.36 -15.20 2.90
C LYS A 71 8.31 -14.33 3.76
N TRP A 72 8.02 -14.12 5.05
CA TRP A 72 9.05 -13.58 5.96
C TRP A 72 10.09 -14.64 6.37
N ARG A 73 9.82 -15.94 6.15
CA ARG A 73 10.79 -17.04 6.35
C ARG A 73 11.80 -17.19 5.19
N ALA A 74 12.52 -16.13 4.85
CA ALA A 74 13.65 -16.22 3.92
C ALA A 74 14.81 -15.28 4.31
N LEU A 75 14.93 -14.99 5.61
CA LEU A 75 16.07 -14.32 6.23
C LEU A 75 16.53 -15.07 7.49
N GLU A 76 16.25 -16.38 7.57
CA GLU A 76 16.91 -17.31 8.51
C GLU A 76 17.95 -18.12 7.75
#